data_AF-A0A5B7SZH9-F1
#
_entry.id   AF-A0A5B7SZH9-F1
#
_cell.length_a   1.000
_cell.length_b   1.000
_cell.length_c   1.000
_cell.angle_alpha   90.00
_cell.angle_beta   90.00
_cell.angle_gamma   90.00
#
_symmetry.space_group_name_H-M   'P 1'
#
loop_
_entity.id
_entity.type
_entity.pdbx_description
1 polymer ?
#
loop_
_entity_poly.entity_id
_entity_poly.type
_entity_poly.pdbx_seq_one_letter_code
_entity_poly.pdbx_strand_id
1 'polypeptide(L)'
;MSNINRINKDLFRQRGKLVSIILGFHILAIVLMMLYKKVFKVTDPTSLTGGVLIAIITGIVLLVISVIYVFDSSKYRLIPISSNGLYFSNILSAFFAIIYLLVGEAIIYFGANAIFPNPYDQMMIRDFNVNQYWFQIKLVIAFILGIMLILVGSVVIRLLVSLIGDLLPIKKQTFATVILTLIVIWAVMVPFNVITANTLILLGVQEVTTSFSSIVRMLNMSLFILVAWNVVLTFLNLYLLNRWSEATR
;
A
#
# COMPACT_ATOMS: atom_id res chain seq x y z
N MET A 1 16.09 4.97 25.33
CA MET A 1 16.06 4.09 24.13
C MET A 1 15.15 2.85 24.25
N SER A 2 14.66 2.46 25.44
CA SER A 2 13.79 1.27 25.64
C SER A 2 12.36 1.38 25.07
N ASN A 3 11.81 2.59 24.93
CA ASN A 3 10.42 2.77 24.48
C ASN A 3 10.21 2.58 22.97
N ILE A 4 11.14 3.02 22.10
CA ILE A 4 11.00 2.93 20.64
C ILE A 4 11.04 1.47 20.16
N ASN A 5 11.94 0.66 20.71
CA ASN A 5 12.02 -0.77 20.35
C ASN A 5 10.75 -1.53 20.76
N ARG A 6 10.12 -1.15 21.88
CA ARG A 6 8.84 -1.74 22.31
C ARG A 6 7.71 -1.33 21.36
N ILE A 7 7.66 -0.07 20.93
CA ILE A 7 6.68 0.43 19.95
C ILE A 7 6.83 -0.31 18.62
N ASN A 8 8.06 -0.42 18.11
CA ASN A 8 8.37 -1.19 16.91
C ASN A 8 7.82 -2.61 17.05
N LYS A 9 8.27 -3.35 18.07
CA LYS A 9 7.88 -4.75 18.27
C LYS A 9 6.35 -4.93 18.31
N ASP A 10 5.64 -4.02 18.97
CA ASP A 10 4.18 -4.06 19.07
C ASP A 10 3.50 -3.80 17.72
N LEU A 11 3.93 -2.78 16.96
CA LEU A 11 3.36 -2.46 15.63
C LEU A 11 3.62 -3.60 14.63
N PHE A 12 4.85 -4.11 14.60
CA PHE A 12 5.22 -5.26 13.76
C PHE A 12 4.38 -6.49 14.12
N ARG A 13 4.19 -6.79 15.42
CA ARG A 13 3.38 -7.92 15.86
C ARG A 13 1.91 -7.75 15.50
N GLN A 14 1.35 -6.56 15.68
CA GLN A 14 -0.05 -6.29 15.34
C GLN A 14 -0.31 -6.47 13.85
N ARG A 15 0.57 -5.93 13.00
CA ARG A 15 0.43 -6.01 11.54
C ARG A 15 0.77 -7.38 10.99
N GLY A 16 1.78 -8.04 11.56
CA GLY A 16 2.07 -9.44 11.27
C GLY A 16 0.85 -10.31 11.51
N LYS A 17 0.18 -10.18 12.67
CA LYS A 17 -1.08 -10.89 12.95
C LYS A 17 -2.17 -10.58 11.94
N LEU A 18 -2.35 -9.30 11.58
CA LEU A 18 -3.34 -8.87 10.59
C LEU A 18 -3.10 -9.57 9.24
N VAL A 19 -1.86 -9.51 8.74
CA VAL A 19 -1.47 -10.15 7.48
C VAL A 19 -1.64 -11.67 7.57
N SER A 20 -1.19 -12.31 8.66
CA SER A 20 -1.36 -13.75 8.86
C SER A 20 -2.82 -14.20 8.85
N ILE A 21 -3.74 -13.39 9.41
CA ILE A 21 -5.18 -13.67 9.38
C ILE A 21 -5.70 -13.64 7.93
N ILE A 22 -5.31 -12.64 7.14
CA ILE A 22 -5.72 -12.53 5.73
C ILE A 22 -5.21 -13.73 4.93
N LEU A 23 -3.92 -14.05 5.06
CA LEU A 23 -3.32 -15.22 4.42
C LEU A 23 -4.04 -16.50 4.84
N GLY A 24 -4.36 -16.66 6.13
CA GLY A 24 -5.10 -17.80 6.66
C GLY A 24 -6.51 -17.93 6.07
N PHE A 25 -7.26 -16.83 5.98
CA PHE A 25 -8.58 -16.82 5.33
C PHE A 25 -8.50 -17.16 3.85
N HIS A 26 -7.48 -16.65 3.15
CA HIS A 26 -7.30 -16.94 1.73
C HIS A 26 -6.97 -18.43 1.50
N ILE A 27 -6.06 -19.00 2.30
CA ILE A 27 -5.78 -20.45 2.28
C ILE A 27 -7.06 -21.26 2.52
N LEU A 28 -7.84 -20.87 3.53
CA LEU A 28 -9.10 -21.55 3.85
C LEU A 28 -10.11 -21.46 2.69
N ALA A 29 -10.24 -20.30 2.04
CA ALA A 29 -11.09 -20.13 0.87
C ALA A 29 -10.66 -21.02 -0.31
N ILE A 30 -9.35 -21.11 -0.57
CA ILE A 30 -8.78 -22.00 -1.59
C ILE A 30 -9.11 -23.46 -1.28
N VAL A 31 -8.92 -23.90 -0.03
CA VAL A 31 -9.23 -25.27 0.40
C VAL A 31 -10.72 -25.58 0.25
N LEU A 32 -11.61 -24.68 0.66
CA LEU A 32 -13.06 -24.85 0.52
C LEU A 32 -13.49 -24.93 -0.94
N MET A 33 -12.93 -24.08 -1.81
CA MET A 33 -13.18 -24.11 -3.24
C MET A 33 -12.75 -25.44 -3.85
N MET A 34 -11.61 -25.99 -3.42
CA MET A 34 -11.13 -27.31 -3.87
C MET A 34 -12.04 -28.45 -3.41
N LEU A 35 -12.49 -28.43 -2.15
CA LEU A 35 -13.44 -29.40 -1.63
C LEU A 35 -14.75 -29.35 -2.41
N TYR A 36 -15.26 -28.15 -2.69
CA TYR A 36 -16.45 -27.96 -3.51
C TYR A 36 -16.30 -28.60 -4.89
N LYS A 37 -15.21 -28.31 -5.61
CA LYS A 37 -14.95 -28.93 -6.91
C LYS A 37 -14.91 -30.45 -6.85
N LYS A 38 -14.27 -31.01 -5.82
CA LYS A 38 -14.16 -32.47 -5.66
C LYS A 38 -15.52 -33.12 -5.37
N VAL A 39 -16.35 -32.50 -4.53
CA VAL A 39 -17.69 -33.01 -4.17
C VAL A 39 -18.65 -32.94 -5.35
N PHE A 40 -18.67 -31.82 -6.07
CA PHE A 40 -19.59 -31.59 -7.19
C PHE A 40 -19.02 -31.98 -8.56
N LYS A 41 -17.81 -32.55 -8.60
CA LYS A 41 -17.10 -32.98 -9.82
C LYS A 41 -17.02 -31.89 -10.90
N VAL A 42 -16.84 -30.64 -10.49
CA VAL A 42 -16.68 -29.50 -11.41
C VAL A 42 -15.28 -29.56 -12.03
N THR A 43 -15.21 -29.70 -13.34
CA THR A 43 -13.96 -29.85 -14.11
C THR A 43 -13.41 -28.54 -14.67
N ASP A 44 -14.18 -27.45 -14.59
CA ASP A 44 -13.77 -26.18 -15.19
C ASP A 44 -12.49 -25.63 -14.55
N PRO A 45 -11.58 -25.04 -15.33
CA PRO A 45 -10.40 -24.37 -14.79
C PRO A 45 -10.84 -23.17 -13.93
N THR A 46 -10.20 -22.98 -12.77
CA THR A 46 -10.46 -21.82 -11.90
C THR A 46 -9.18 -21.06 -11.67
N SER A 47 -9.16 -19.79 -12.07
CA SER A 47 -8.00 -18.93 -11.86
C SER A 47 -7.93 -18.49 -10.41
N LEU A 48 -6.75 -18.65 -9.83
CA LEU A 48 -6.45 -18.23 -8.45
C LEU A 48 -6.06 -16.74 -8.39
N THR A 49 -5.75 -16.15 -9.54
CA THR A 49 -5.30 -14.75 -9.68
C THR A 49 -6.30 -13.76 -9.09
N GLY A 50 -7.60 -13.98 -9.29
CA GLY A 50 -8.65 -13.11 -8.72
C GLY A 50 -8.67 -13.13 -7.19
N GLY A 51 -8.52 -14.30 -6.59
CA GLY A 51 -8.49 -14.46 -5.12
C GLY A 51 -7.27 -13.76 -4.50
N VAL A 52 -6.09 -13.93 -5.11
CA VAL A 52 -4.85 -13.26 -4.72
C VAL A 52 -5.00 -11.74 -4.78
N LEU A 53 -5.55 -11.21 -5.87
CA LEU A 53 -5.76 -9.76 -6.00
C LEU A 53 -6.71 -9.22 -4.93
N ILE A 54 -7.81 -9.91 -4.64
CA ILE A 54 -8.75 -9.52 -3.58
C ILE A 54 -8.06 -9.53 -2.21
N ALA A 55 -7.27 -10.56 -1.91
CA ALA A 55 -6.54 -10.66 -0.65
C ALA A 55 -5.49 -9.54 -0.50
N ILE A 56 -4.75 -9.22 -1.57
CA ILE A 56 -3.80 -8.10 -1.59
C ILE A 56 -4.52 -6.77 -1.38
N ILE A 57 -5.60 -6.49 -2.10
CA ILE A 57 -6.38 -5.25 -1.94
C ILE A 57 -6.91 -5.12 -0.51
N THR A 58 -7.50 -6.18 0.02
CA THR A 58 -8.03 -6.22 1.40
C THR A 58 -6.92 -5.96 2.41
N GLY A 59 -5.75 -6.58 2.23
CA GLY A 59 -4.59 -6.35 3.08
C GLY A 59 -4.07 -4.92 3.02
N ILE A 60 -3.99 -4.32 1.83
CA ILE A 60 -3.59 -2.92 1.67
C ILE A 60 -4.57 -2.00 2.41
N VAL A 61 -5.88 -2.17 2.23
CA VAL A 61 -6.91 -1.35 2.88
C VAL A 61 -6.80 -1.43 4.40
N LEU A 62 -6.68 -2.64 4.95
CA LEU A 62 -6.55 -2.85 6.39
C LEU A 62 -5.22 -2.30 6.94
N LEU A 63 -4.13 -2.35 6.17
CA LEU A 63 -2.86 -1.74 6.53
C LEU A 63 -2.93 -0.21 6.52
N VAL A 64 -3.59 0.40 5.53
CA VAL A 64 -3.84 1.86 5.48
C VAL A 64 -4.59 2.30 6.73
N ILE A 65 -5.67 1.60 7.07
CA ILE A 65 -6.45 1.82 8.29
C ILE A 65 -5.55 1.71 9.53
N SER A 66 -4.74 0.64 9.63
CA SER A 66 -3.82 0.45 10.75
C SER A 66 -2.79 1.58 10.86
N VAL A 67 -2.27 2.12 9.76
CA VAL A 67 -1.31 3.23 9.76
C VAL A 67 -1.94 4.52 10.24
N ILE A 68 -3.15 4.80 9.77
CA ILE A 68 -3.96 5.97 10.15
C ILE A 68 -4.23 5.98 11.66
N TYR A 69 -4.77 4.89 12.21
CA TYR A 69 -5.25 4.89 13.61
C TYR A 69 -4.13 4.86 14.67
N VAL A 70 -2.86 4.64 14.29
CA VAL A 70 -1.74 4.66 15.24
C VAL A 70 -1.63 6.00 15.95
N PHE A 71 -1.93 7.11 15.27
CA PHE A 71 -1.83 8.45 15.85
C PHE A 71 -2.99 8.81 16.79
N ASP A 72 -4.14 8.10 16.73
CA ASP A 72 -5.28 8.31 17.64
C ASP A 72 -5.28 7.34 18.82
N SER A 73 -4.44 6.32 18.79
CA SER A 73 -4.44 5.27 19.80
C SER A 73 -4.00 5.80 21.16
N SER A 74 -4.85 5.57 22.17
CA SER A 74 -4.56 5.89 23.57
C SER A 74 -3.24 5.27 24.07
N LYS A 75 -2.86 4.12 23.48
CA LYS A 75 -1.62 3.39 23.79
C LYS A 75 -0.35 4.16 23.40
N TYR A 76 -0.43 5.02 22.38
CA TYR A 76 0.70 5.80 21.88
C TYR A 76 0.62 7.29 22.22
N ARG A 77 -0.43 7.72 22.93
CA ARG A 77 -0.71 9.12 23.29
C ARG A 77 0.36 9.81 24.14
N LEU A 78 1.10 9.05 24.94
CA LEU A 78 2.18 9.58 25.80
C LEU A 78 3.51 9.75 25.07
N ILE A 79 3.63 9.23 23.84
CA ILE A 79 4.79 9.48 22.99
C ILE A 79 4.52 10.81 22.30
N PRO A 80 5.42 11.81 22.42
CA PRO A 80 5.20 13.07 21.74
C PRO A 80 5.00 12.82 20.25
N ILE A 81 3.91 13.37 19.71
CA ILE A 81 3.49 13.23 18.32
C ILE A 81 4.56 13.80 17.36
N SER A 82 5.34 14.77 17.83
CA SER A 82 6.54 15.31 17.15
C SER A 82 7.75 14.37 17.16
N SER A 83 7.69 13.22 17.83
CA SER A 83 8.77 12.25 17.73
C SER A 83 8.71 11.59 16.35
N ASN A 84 9.57 12.08 15.45
CA ASN A 84 9.82 11.48 14.13
C ASN A 84 9.96 9.95 14.21
N GLY A 85 10.47 9.43 15.33
CA GLY A 85 10.57 7.99 15.62
C GLY A 85 9.25 7.22 15.56
N LEU A 86 8.11 7.76 16.03
CA LEU A 86 6.81 7.08 15.93
C LEU A 86 6.33 7.03 14.48
N TYR A 87 6.49 8.12 13.73
CA TYR A 87 6.16 8.15 12.30
C TYR A 87 6.99 7.13 11.52
N PHE A 88 8.31 7.13 11.68
CA PHE A 88 9.19 6.19 10.99
C PHE A 88 8.92 4.74 11.40
N SER A 89 8.70 4.48 12.69
CA SER A 89 8.28 3.17 13.20
C SER A 89 6.97 2.69 12.56
N ASN A 90 6.01 3.60 12.43
CA ASN A 90 4.72 3.36 11.81
C ASN A 90 4.88 3.02 10.32
N ILE A 91 5.58 3.84 9.53
CA ILE A 91 5.74 3.57 8.09
C ILE A 91 6.62 2.33 7.85
N LEU A 92 7.69 2.14 8.62
CA LEU A 92 8.60 0.99 8.45
C LEU A 92 7.91 -0.34 8.77
N SER A 93 7.13 -0.41 9.85
CA SER A 93 6.38 -1.63 10.16
C SER A 93 5.28 -1.92 9.15
N ALA A 94 4.70 -0.90 8.49
CA ALA A 94 3.76 -1.10 7.39
C ALA A 94 4.48 -1.64 6.15
N PHE A 95 5.65 -1.09 5.82
CA PHE A 95 6.49 -1.55 4.70
C PHE A 95 6.80 -3.06 4.80
N PHE A 96 7.27 -3.52 5.96
CA PHE A 96 7.53 -4.95 6.15
C PHE A 96 6.26 -5.80 6.15
N ALA A 97 5.13 -5.26 6.61
CA ALA A 97 3.85 -5.96 6.52
C ALA A 97 3.38 -6.13 5.07
N ILE A 98 3.64 -5.15 4.19
CA ILE A 98 3.38 -5.28 2.74
C ILE A 98 4.26 -6.37 2.15
N ILE A 99 5.56 -6.37 2.44
CA ILE A 99 6.48 -7.41 1.96
C ILE A 99 5.98 -8.79 2.42
N TYR A 100 5.60 -8.90 3.70
CA TYR A 100 5.07 -10.14 4.24
C TYR A 100 3.78 -10.59 3.55
N LEU A 101 2.87 -9.67 3.25
CA LEU A 101 1.64 -9.94 2.50
C LEU A 101 1.95 -10.42 1.08
N LEU A 102 2.77 -9.69 0.32
CA LEU A 102 3.09 -10.02 -1.07
C LEU A 102 3.84 -11.35 -1.19
N VAL A 103 4.83 -11.59 -0.32
CA VAL A 103 5.56 -12.86 -0.30
C VAL A 103 4.64 -14.01 0.13
N GLY A 104 3.80 -13.80 1.14
CA GLY A 104 2.83 -14.80 1.59
C GLY A 104 1.84 -15.18 0.48
N GLU A 105 1.26 -14.20 -0.19
CA GLU A 105 0.35 -14.40 -1.33
C GLU A 105 1.04 -15.07 -2.52
N ALA A 106 2.29 -14.70 -2.83
CA ALA A 106 3.07 -15.37 -3.86
C ALA A 106 3.29 -16.86 -3.53
N ILE A 107 3.65 -17.19 -2.29
CA ILE A 107 3.82 -18.57 -1.84
C ILE A 107 2.50 -19.35 -1.95
N ILE A 108 1.39 -18.76 -1.52
CA ILE A 108 0.05 -19.38 -1.63
C ILE A 108 -0.29 -19.64 -3.10
N TYR A 109 -0.08 -18.66 -3.97
CA TYR A 109 -0.35 -18.76 -5.40
C TYR A 109 0.49 -19.86 -6.07
N PHE A 110 1.81 -19.85 -5.89
CA PHE A 110 2.70 -20.85 -6.47
C PHE A 110 2.41 -22.25 -5.92
N GLY A 111 2.17 -22.37 -4.61
CA GLY A 111 1.82 -23.64 -3.98
C GLY A 111 0.49 -24.20 -4.49
N ALA A 112 -0.53 -23.36 -4.62
CA ALA A 112 -1.83 -23.78 -5.13
C ALA A 112 -1.78 -24.14 -6.62
N ASN A 113 -1.05 -23.39 -7.45
CA ASN A 113 -0.87 -23.70 -8.87
C ASN A 113 -0.04 -24.98 -9.11
N ALA A 114 0.93 -25.29 -8.23
CA ALA A 114 1.69 -26.54 -8.32
C ALA A 114 0.82 -27.78 -8.09
N ILE A 115 -0.19 -27.68 -7.22
CA ILE A 115 -1.12 -28.79 -6.93
C ILE A 115 -2.26 -28.82 -7.95
N PHE A 116 -2.73 -27.65 -8.40
CA PHE A 116 -3.84 -27.50 -9.33
C PHE A 116 -3.44 -26.59 -10.49
N PRO A 117 -2.74 -27.12 -11.50
CA PRO A 117 -2.25 -26.31 -12.60
C PRO A 117 -3.42 -25.75 -13.40
N ASN A 118 -3.40 -24.45 -13.62
CA ASN A 118 -4.36 -23.77 -14.48
C ASN A 118 -3.67 -23.22 -15.73
N PRO A 119 -4.14 -23.57 -16.96
CA PRO A 119 -3.55 -23.05 -18.19
C PRO A 119 -3.60 -21.52 -18.33
N TYR A 120 -4.57 -20.84 -17.70
CA TYR A 120 -4.64 -19.37 -17.68
C TYR A 120 -3.54 -18.75 -16.81
N ASP A 121 -3.13 -19.45 -15.76
CA ASP A 121 -2.11 -19.00 -14.81
C ASP A 121 -0.67 -19.31 -15.34
N GLN A 122 -0.54 -20.26 -16.29
CA GLN A 122 0.72 -20.55 -16.99
C GLN A 122 1.21 -19.42 -17.92
N MET A 123 0.30 -18.56 -18.41
CA MET A 123 0.71 -17.37 -19.19
C MET A 123 1.52 -16.38 -18.36
N MET A 124 1.32 -16.32 -17.04
CA MET A 124 2.11 -15.49 -16.12
C MET A 124 3.47 -16.11 -15.75
N ILE A 125 3.64 -17.42 -15.87
CA ILE A 125 4.81 -18.19 -15.40
C ILE A 125 5.70 -18.63 -16.58
N ARG A 126 5.58 -17.99 -17.74
CA ARG A 126 6.36 -18.38 -18.92
C ARG A 126 7.86 -18.14 -18.69
N ASP A 127 8.73 -18.98 -19.27
CA ASP A 127 10.18 -18.77 -19.21
C ASP A 127 10.56 -17.46 -19.93
N PHE A 128 11.04 -16.50 -19.14
CA PHE A 128 11.45 -15.19 -19.62
C PHE A 128 12.98 -15.14 -19.82
N ASN A 129 13.44 -14.31 -20.75
CA ASN A 129 14.87 -14.05 -21.00
C ASN A 129 15.47 -13.21 -19.84
N VAL A 130 16.80 -13.21 -19.66
CA VAL A 130 17.53 -12.49 -18.60
C VAL A 130 17.10 -11.00 -18.48
N ASN A 131 16.90 -10.33 -19.61
CA ASN A 131 16.45 -8.93 -19.64
C ASN A 131 15.00 -8.71 -19.18
N GLN A 132 14.15 -9.75 -19.27
CA GLN A 132 12.76 -9.71 -18.84
C GLN A 132 12.63 -9.96 -17.32
N TYR A 133 13.56 -10.69 -16.70
CA TYR A 133 13.62 -10.79 -15.22
C TYR A 133 13.87 -9.44 -14.54
N TRP A 134 14.81 -8.64 -15.06
CA TRP A 134 15.05 -7.29 -14.55
C TRP A 134 13.82 -6.39 -14.68
N PHE A 135 13.04 -6.55 -15.74
CA PHE A 135 11.80 -5.82 -15.93
C PHE A 135 10.74 -6.20 -14.88
N GLN A 136 10.59 -7.49 -14.57
CA GLN A 136 9.66 -7.97 -13.54
C GLN A 136 10.03 -7.46 -12.15
N ILE A 137 11.32 -7.49 -11.79
CA ILE A 137 11.79 -6.94 -10.51
C ILE A 137 11.42 -5.46 -10.40
N LYS A 138 11.63 -4.67 -11.46
CA LYS A 138 11.23 -3.25 -11.51
C LYS A 138 9.73 -3.06 -11.35
N LEU A 139 8.91 -3.95 -11.93
CA LEU A 139 7.46 -3.92 -11.80
C LEU A 139 7.02 -4.20 -10.36
N VAL A 140 7.62 -5.20 -9.70
CA VAL A 140 7.37 -5.50 -8.28
C VAL A 140 7.79 -4.33 -7.39
N ILE A 141 8.95 -3.72 -7.65
CA ILE A 141 9.40 -2.53 -6.91
C ILE A 141 8.43 -1.36 -7.13
N ALA A 142 7.99 -1.12 -8.36
CA ALA A 142 7.01 -0.06 -8.67
C ALA A 142 5.69 -0.30 -7.93
N PHE A 143 5.24 -1.55 -7.87
CA PHE A 143 4.05 -1.94 -7.14
C PHE A 143 4.18 -1.66 -5.64
N ILE A 144 5.29 -2.09 -5.01
CA ILE A 144 5.57 -1.81 -3.59
C ILE A 144 5.63 -0.30 -3.33
N LEU A 145 6.33 0.46 -4.17
CA LEU A 145 6.43 1.92 -4.04
C LEU A 145 5.08 2.62 -4.24
N GLY A 146 4.22 2.09 -5.12
CA GLY A 146 2.85 2.56 -5.30
C GLY A 146 1.99 2.36 -4.06
N ILE A 147 2.07 1.19 -3.42
CA ILE A 147 1.37 0.93 -2.14
C ILE A 147 1.92 1.85 -1.04
N MET A 148 3.23 2.04 -0.97
CA MET A 148 3.86 2.97 -0.03
C MET A 148 3.37 4.40 -0.24
N LEU A 149 3.23 4.84 -1.50
CA LEU A 149 2.69 6.15 -1.82
C LEU A 149 1.26 6.32 -1.29
N ILE A 150 0.42 5.29 -1.45
CA ILE A 150 -0.94 5.28 -0.90
C ILE A 150 -0.91 5.39 0.63
N LEU A 151 -0.04 4.64 1.30
CA LEU A 151 0.09 4.69 2.76
C LEU A 151 0.52 6.08 3.25
N VAL A 152 1.58 6.62 2.68
CA VAL A 152 2.13 7.93 3.07
C VAL A 152 1.13 9.04 2.74
N GLY A 153 0.49 8.99 1.57
CA GLY A 153 -0.54 9.95 1.15
C GLY A 153 -1.80 9.90 2.01
N SER A 154 -2.21 8.70 2.45
CA SER A 154 -3.36 8.55 3.36
C SER A 154 -3.12 9.24 4.72
N VAL A 155 -1.88 9.23 5.22
CA VAL A 155 -1.51 9.98 6.43
C VAL A 155 -1.61 11.48 6.20
N VAL A 156 -1.15 11.99 5.05
CA VAL A 156 -1.25 13.42 4.70
C VAL A 156 -2.72 13.86 4.68
N ILE A 157 -3.56 13.12 3.96
CA ILE A 157 -5.00 13.43 3.85
C ILE A 157 -5.62 13.50 5.24
N ARG A 158 -5.34 12.51 6.08
CA ARG A 158 -5.87 12.49 7.45
C ARG A 158 -5.43 13.68 8.28
N LEU A 159 -4.15 14.04 8.23
CA LEU A 159 -3.61 15.19 8.98
C LEU A 159 -4.19 16.52 8.50
N LEU A 160 -4.40 16.67 7.18
CA LEU A 160 -5.07 17.84 6.61
C LEU A 160 -6.54 17.93 7.04
N VAL A 161 -7.26 16.79 7.00
CA VAL A 161 -8.67 16.72 7.47
C VAL A 161 -8.77 17.07 8.96
N SER A 162 -7.87 16.59 9.81
CA SER A 162 -7.87 16.96 11.23
C SER A 162 -7.56 18.45 11.43
N LEU A 163 -6.59 19.00 10.70
CA LEU A 163 -6.21 20.41 10.83
C LEU A 163 -7.33 21.36 10.38
N ILE A 164 -8.02 21.05 9.28
CA ILE A 164 -9.16 21.84 8.80
C ILE A 164 -10.39 21.61 9.70
N GLY A 165 -10.58 20.38 10.16
CA GLY A 165 -11.68 20.00 11.06
C GLY A 165 -11.58 20.64 12.45
N ASP A 166 -10.39 21.03 12.92
CA ASP A 166 -10.21 21.83 14.14
C ASP A 166 -10.48 23.33 13.92
N LEU A 167 -10.33 23.83 12.70
CA LEU A 167 -10.65 25.23 12.33
C LEU A 167 -12.15 25.45 12.09
N LEU A 168 -12.87 24.41 11.67
CA LEU A 168 -14.31 24.45 11.44
C LEU A 168 -15.04 23.80 12.63
N PRO A 169 -16.21 24.31 13.07
CA PRO A 169 -17.00 23.68 14.14
C PRO A 169 -17.72 22.39 13.66
N ILE A 170 -17.03 21.55 12.89
CA ILE A 170 -17.54 20.33 12.27
C ILE A 170 -17.32 19.10 13.18
N LYS A 171 -16.74 19.30 14.36
CA LYS A 171 -16.21 18.28 15.30
C LYS A 171 -17.15 17.11 15.68
N LYS A 172 -18.43 17.10 15.27
CA LYS A 172 -19.41 16.05 15.56
C LYS A 172 -20.26 15.57 14.38
N GLN A 173 -20.08 16.08 13.16
CA GLN A 173 -20.91 15.67 12.00
C GLN A 173 -20.14 14.74 11.06
N THR A 174 -20.44 13.43 11.14
CA THR A 174 -19.83 12.39 10.29
C THR A 174 -19.94 12.67 8.80
N PHE A 175 -21.07 13.21 8.34
CA PHE A 175 -21.29 13.55 6.94
C PHE A 175 -20.37 14.68 6.44
N ALA A 176 -20.21 15.74 7.24
CA ALA A 176 -19.34 16.85 6.91
C ALA A 176 -17.85 16.45 6.89
N THR A 177 -17.43 15.53 7.75
CA THR A 177 -16.06 14.97 7.73
C THR A 177 -15.80 14.15 6.45
N VAL A 178 -16.80 13.39 5.97
CA VAL A 178 -16.68 12.64 4.71
C VAL A 178 -16.53 13.58 3.52
N ILE A 179 -17.38 14.61 3.42
CA ILE A 179 -17.29 15.63 2.35
C ILE A 179 -15.94 16.33 2.40
N LEU A 180 -15.50 16.77 3.59
CA LEU A 180 -14.20 17.39 3.77
C LEU A 180 -13.05 16.47 3.31
N THR A 181 -13.14 15.18 3.61
CA THR A 181 -12.13 14.19 3.17
C THR A 181 -12.08 14.10 1.65
N LEU A 182 -13.23 14.06 0.97
CA LEU A 182 -13.28 14.03 -0.50
C LEU A 182 -12.70 15.31 -1.12
N ILE A 183 -13.01 16.48 -0.54
CA ILE A 183 -12.45 17.76 -0.99
C ILE A 183 -10.93 17.78 -0.81
N VAL A 184 -10.42 17.30 0.33
CA VAL A 184 -8.97 17.23 0.60
C VAL A 184 -8.30 16.27 -0.37
N ILE A 185 -8.89 15.09 -0.64
CA ILE A 185 -8.38 14.15 -1.64
C ILE A 185 -8.27 14.85 -3.00
N TRP A 186 -9.34 15.51 -3.44
CA TRP A 186 -9.34 16.22 -4.72
C TRP A 186 -8.27 17.33 -4.75
N ALA A 187 -8.18 18.14 -3.70
CA ALA A 187 -7.21 19.24 -3.59
C ALA A 187 -5.75 18.75 -3.58
N VAL A 188 -5.47 17.56 -3.05
CA VAL A 188 -4.14 16.93 -3.09
C VAL A 188 -3.88 16.30 -4.46
N MET A 189 -4.91 15.70 -5.07
CA MET A 189 -4.77 14.99 -6.35
C MET A 189 -4.52 15.92 -7.54
N VAL A 190 -5.12 17.11 -7.57
CA VAL A 190 -4.91 18.09 -8.66
C VAL A 190 -3.42 18.47 -8.82
N PRO A 191 -2.72 19.01 -7.81
CA PRO A 191 -1.31 19.34 -7.94
C PRO A 191 -0.45 18.10 -8.15
N PHE A 192 -0.80 16.97 -7.53
CA PHE A 192 -0.10 15.70 -7.76
C PHE A 192 -0.11 15.30 -9.24
N ASN A 193 -1.28 15.32 -9.88
CA ASN A 193 -1.45 14.96 -11.29
C ASN A 193 -0.73 15.95 -12.22
N VAL A 194 -0.90 17.25 -11.98
CA VAL A 194 -0.28 18.31 -12.80
C VAL A 194 1.25 18.24 -12.73
N ILE A 195 1.82 18.15 -11.53
CA ILE A 195 3.27 18.06 -11.34
C ILE A 195 3.82 16.78 -11.95
N THR A 196 3.14 15.64 -11.74
CA THR A 196 3.57 14.34 -12.27
C THR A 196 3.55 14.33 -13.80
N ALA A 197 2.46 14.81 -14.42
CA ALA A 197 2.35 14.89 -15.88
C ALA A 197 3.45 15.77 -16.48
N ASN A 198 3.65 16.97 -15.91
CA ASN A 198 4.69 17.89 -16.39
C ASN A 198 6.10 17.31 -16.20
N THR A 199 6.34 16.60 -15.10
CA THR A 199 7.64 15.97 -14.82
C THR A 199 7.90 14.81 -15.78
N LEU A 200 6.89 14.00 -16.10
CA LEU A 200 7.01 12.95 -17.12
C LEU A 200 7.37 13.53 -18.50
N ILE A 201 6.74 14.63 -18.89
CA ILE A 201 7.03 15.34 -20.15
C ILE A 201 8.47 15.89 -20.13
N LEU A 202 8.89 16.53 -19.04
CA LEU A 202 10.25 17.07 -18.87
C LEU A 202 11.33 15.97 -18.90
N LEU A 203 11.01 14.79 -18.40
CA LEU A 203 11.90 13.62 -18.44
C LEU A 203 11.88 12.89 -19.80
N GLY A 204 11.26 13.49 -20.82
CA GLY A 204 11.29 13.00 -22.20
C GLY A 204 10.32 11.85 -22.50
N VAL A 205 9.28 11.65 -21.67
CA VAL A 205 8.19 10.71 -21.93
C VAL A 205 7.09 11.46 -22.69
N GLN A 206 7.33 11.79 -23.95
CA GLN A 206 6.35 12.50 -24.80
C GLN A 206 5.49 11.54 -25.64
N GLU A 207 6.03 10.37 -26.02
CA GLU A 207 5.29 9.37 -26.80
C GLU A 207 5.59 7.94 -26.29
N VAL A 208 4.56 7.24 -25.82
CA VAL A 208 4.65 5.82 -25.50
C VAL A 208 4.58 5.05 -26.82
N THR A 209 5.72 4.81 -27.45
CA THR A 209 5.79 3.82 -28.53
C THR A 209 5.60 2.41 -27.96
N THR A 210 5.10 1.47 -28.78
CA THR A 210 4.93 0.05 -28.40
C THR A 210 6.25 -0.72 -28.26
N SER A 211 7.39 -0.04 -28.41
CA SER A 211 8.69 -0.67 -28.27
C SER A 211 9.01 -1.02 -26.81
N PHE A 212 9.59 -2.21 -26.57
CA PHE A 212 9.97 -2.65 -25.23
C PHE A 212 10.95 -1.68 -24.54
N SER A 213 11.87 -1.08 -25.29
CA SER A 213 12.80 -0.06 -24.79
C SER A 213 12.08 1.17 -24.24
N SER A 214 11.03 1.63 -24.92
CA SER A 214 10.19 2.74 -24.46
C SER A 214 9.45 2.40 -23.17
N ILE A 215 8.91 1.18 -23.06
CA ILE A 215 8.24 0.69 -21.84
C ILE A 215 9.22 0.63 -20.66
N VAL A 216 10.43 0.09 -20.86
CA VAL A 216 11.46 0.03 -19.82
C VAL A 216 11.89 1.42 -19.36
N ARG A 217 12.07 2.36 -20.30
CA ARG A 217 12.39 3.76 -19.99
C ARG A 217 11.28 4.43 -19.19
N MET A 218 10.02 4.26 -19.60
CA MET A 218 8.86 4.78 -18.89
C MET A 218 8.77 4.22 -17.47
N LEU A 219 9.00 2.92 -17.29
CA LEU A 219 9.00 2.28 -15.97
C LEU A 219 10.10 2.86 -15.07
N ASN A 220 11.32 3.07 -15.60
CA ASN A 220 12.41 3.69 -14.84
C ASN A 220 12.08 5.12 -14.39
N MET A 221 11.50 5.94 -15.29
CA MET A 221 11.08 7.31 -14.95
C MET A 221 9.94 7.31 -13.92
N SER A 222 8.99 6.39 -14.07
CA SER A 222 7.89 6.21 -13.11
C SER A 222 8.41 5.81 -11.74
N LEU A 223 9.39 4.91 -11.66
CA LEU A 223 10.06 4.53 -10.42
C LEU A 223 10.72 5.73 -9.74
N PHE A 224 11.44 6.56 -10.51
CA PHE A 224 12.06 7.77 -9.98
C PHE A 224 11.02 8.74 -9.39
N ILE A 225 9.93 8.98 -10.11
CA ILE A 225 8.83 9.84 -9.67
C ILE A 225 8.14 9.27 -8.42
N LEU A 226 7.92 7.96 -8.35
CA LEU A 226 7.34 7.31 -7.18
C LEU A 226 8.22 7.49 -5.93
N VAL A 227 9.54 7.34 -6.08
CA VAL A 227 10.49 7.60 -4.98
C VAL A 227 10.43 9.06 -4.57
N ALA A 228 10.50 9.99 -5.53
CA ALA A 228 10.46 11.43 -5.26
C ALA A 228 9.19 11.82 -4.48
N TRP A 229 8.02 11.34 -4.90
CA TRP A 229 6.76 11.63 -4.21
C TRP A 229 6.69 11.00 -2.81
N ASN A 230 7.17 9.77 -2.63
CA ASN A 230 7.23 9.18 -1.29
C ASN A 230 8.09 10.02 -0.33
N VAL A 231 9.19 10.58 -0.83
CA VAL A 231 10.06 11.49 -0.07
C VAL A 231 9.33 12.80 0.24
N VAL A 232 8.75 13.47 -0.77
CA VAL A 232 8.02 14.74 -0.61
C VAL A 232 6.87 14.60 0.38
N LEU A 233 6.03 13.57 0.24
CA LEU A 233 4.91 13.35 1.15
C LEU A 233 5.38 12.96 2.56
N THR A 234 6.54 12.30 2.70
CA THR A 234 7.14 12.04 4.00
C THR A 234 7.55 13.34 4.69
N PHE A 235 8.20 14.27 3.99
CA PHE A 235 8.52 15.59 4.54
C PHE A 235 7.26 16.38 4.91
N LEU A 236 6.23 16.33 4.05
CA LEU A 236 4.95 16.98 4.33
C LEU A 236 4.28 16.40 5.58
N ASN A 237 4.27 15.06 5.74
CA ASN A 237 3.75 14.39 6.93
C ASN A 237 4.48 14.84 8.20
N LEU A 238 5.82 14.84 8.18
CA LEU A 238 6.62 15.29 9.33
C LEU A 238 6.35 16.76 9.67
N TYR A 239 6.23 17.62 8.67
CA TYR A 239 5.88 19.03 8.85
C TYR A 239 4.49 19.19 9.49
N LEU A 240 3.48 18.51 8.95
CA LEU A 240 2.11 18.55 9.47
C LEU A 240 2.00 17.97 10.89
N LEU A 241 2.72 16.89 11.20
CA LEU A 241 2.76 16.29 12.54
C LEU A 241 3.37 17.24 13.57
N ASN A 242 4.47 17.92 13.23
CA ASN A 242 5.09 18.90 14.12
C ASN A 242 4.13 20.06 14.41
N ARG A 243 3.52 20.64 13.38
CA ARG A 243 2.57 21.75 13.53
C ARG A 243 1.32 21.34 14.31
N TRP A 244 0.82 20.13 14.09
CA TRP A 244 -0.33 19.62 14.84
C TRP A 244 -0.01 19.41 16.33
N SER A 245 1.22 18.97 16.66
CA SER A 245 1.67 18.82 18.05
C SER A 245 1.82 20.15 18.80
N GLU A 246 2.12 21.24 18.08
CA GLU A 246 2.21 22.59 18.63
C GLU A 246 0.83 23.19 18.87
N ALA A 247 -0.15 22.92 17.99
CA ALA A 247 -1.51 23.44 18.10
C ALA A 247 -2.37 22.75 19.17
N THR A 248 -1.96 21.58 19.66
CA THR A 248 -2.67 20.78 20.67
C THR A 248 -2.04 20.82 22.07
N ARG A 249 -0.94 21.55 22.24
CA ARG A 249 -0.37 21.91 23.56
C ARG A 249 -0.90 23.26 24.00
#